data_AF-Q3XZQ6-F1
#
_entry.id   AF-Q3XZQ6-F1
#
_cell.length_a   1.000
_cell.length_b   1.000
_cell.length_c   1.000
_cell.angle_alpha   90.00
_cell.angle_beta   90.00
_cell.angle_gamma   90.00
#
_symmetry.space_group_name_H-M   'P 1'
#
loop_
_entity.id
_entity.type
_entity.pdbx_description
1 polymer ?
#
loop_
_entity_poly.entity_id
_entity_poly.type
_entity_poly.pdbx_seq_one_letter_code
_entity_poly.pdbx_strand_id
1 'polypeptide(L)'
;MQTFPLNYFSALRTPTQVFAGRKLLSWPKFFLIFVFLVSLMVMPVTLFYANQIQAIPLEQFLSVHSLIDEQGTQKFSELELSETGLQASQQTIAVTPEILVGVSLSEKQQSDHGTFIDFEKEQWVIQQKDKSGIRRYTMNYSPSFQPDSVRTPEDFQRFLEREFYASNRPTISFIL
;
A
#
# COMPACT_ATOMS: atom_id res chain seq x y z
N MET A 1 26.29 -22.54 41.32
CA MET A 1 26.30 -22.25 39.86
C MET A 1 25.18 -21.28 39.58
N GLN A 2 25.46 -20.03 39.20
CA GLN A 2 24.39 -19.11 38.77
C GLN A 2 23.99 -19.48 37.33
N THR A 3 22.76 -19.95 37.17
CA THR A 3 22.14 -20.29 35.89
C THR A 3 21.72 -19.03 35.13
N PHE A 4 21.70 -19.15 33.81
CA PHE A 4 21.12 -18.13 32.92
C PHE A 4 19.66 -17.84 33.34
N PRO A 5 19.21 -16.57 33.36
CA PRO A 5 19.85 -15.38 32.80
C PRO A 5 20.58 -14.47 33.82
N LEU A 6 20.59 -14.82 35.11
CA LEU A 6 21.09 -13.92 36.17
C LEU A 6 22.59 -13.60 36.05
N ASN A 7 23.38 -14.51 35.48
CA ASN A 7 24.81 -14.30 35.22
C ASN A 7 25.09 -13.33 34.04
N TYR A 8 24.11 -13.12 33.15
CA TYR A 8 24.27 -12.17 32.03
C TYR A 8 24.24 -10.72 32.53
N PHE A 9 23.30 -10.41 33.44
CA PHE A 9 23.16 -9.07 34.00
C PHE A 9 24.24 -8.74 35.05
N SER A 10 24.77 -9.74 35.75
CA SER A 10 25.89 -9.52 36.69
C SER A 10 27.18 -9.08 35.97
N ALA A 11 27.41 -9.56 34.74
CA ALA A 11 28.55 -9.17 33.91
C ALA A 11 28.44 -7.74 33.33
N LEU A 12 27.24 -7.15 33.33
CA LEU A 12 26.99 -5.77 32.89
C LEU A 12 27.26 -4.72 33.99
N ARG A 13 27.59 -5.17 35.21
CA ARG A 13 27.69 -4.31 36.41
C ARG A 13 28.89 -3.37 36.39
N THR A 14 29.96 -3.68 35.66
CA THR A 14 31.14 -2.80 35.54
C THR A 14 31.67 -2.77 34.11
N PRO A 15 32.10 -1.60 33.59
CA PRO A 15 32.61 -1.47 32.21
C PRO A 15 33.76 -2.42 31.91
N THR A 16 34.62 -2.67 32.90
CA THR A 16 35.79 -3.55 32.77
C THR A 16 35.42 -5.03 32.63
N GLN A 17 34.32 -5.48 33.23
CA GLN A 17 33.82 -6.86 33.11
C GLN A 17 33.17 -7.13 31.75
N VAL A 18 32.47 -6.13 31.19
CA VAL A 18 31.91 -6.19 29.82
C VAL A 18 33.02 -6.40 28.78
N PHE A 19 34.20 -5.81 29.01
CA PHE A 19 35.37 -5.97 28.13
C PHE A 19 36.37 -7.04 28.60
N ALA A 20 36.09 -7.81 29.64
CA ALA A 20 36.99 -8.86 30.13
C ALA A 20 37.22 -9.97 29.05
N GLY A 21 36.23 -10.18 28.18
CA GLY A 21 36.30 -11.08 27.02
C GLY A 21 36.87 -10.45 25.74
N ARG A 22 37.39 -9.21 25.76
CA ARG A 22 37.82 -8.48 24.54
C ARG A 22 38.88 -9.20 23.72
N LYS A 23 39.69 -10.07 24.34
CA LYS A 23 40.71 -10.90 23.65
C LYS A 23 40.09 -12.01 22.78
N LEU A 24 38.80 -12.31 22.93
CA LEU A 24 38.07 -13.30 22.14
C LEU A 24 37.41 -12.71 20.88
N LEU A 25 37.35 -11.38 20.77
CA LEU A 25 36.92 -10.67 19.58
C LEU A 25 38.08 -10.56 18.58
N SER A 26 38.20 -11.57 17.71
CA SER A 26 39.01 -11.42 16.51
C SER A 26 38.35 -10.43 15.55
N TRP A 27 39.16 -9.80 14.69
CA TRP A 27 38.69 -8.80 13.72
C TRP A 27 37.48 -9.25 12.87
N PRO A 28 37.38 -10.52 12.41
CA PRO A 28 36.20 -11.01 11.71
C PRO A 28 34.93 -11.08 12.57
N LYS A 29 35.07 -11.44 13.86
CA LYS A 29 33.94 -11.44 14.80
C LYS A 29 33.46 -10.02 15.08
N PHE A 30 34.39 -9.06 15.15
CA PHE A 30 34.05 -7.66 15.30
C PHE A 30 33.27 -7.13 14.09
N PHE A 31 33.69 -7.46 12.86
CA PHE A 31 32.95 -7.13 11.65
C PHE A 31 31.53 -7.74 11.65
N LEU A 32 31.39 -9.01 12.01
CA LEU A 32 30.08 -9.66 12.09
C LEU A 32 29.17 -9.03 13.14
N ILE A 33 29.71 -8.72 14.34
CA ILE A 33 28.97 -8.02 15.39
C ILE A 33 28.56 -6.61 14.93
N PHE A 34 29.45 -5.91 14.22
CA PHE A 34 29.16 -4.59 13.68
C PHE A 34 28.02 -4.63 12.66
N VAL A 35 28.09 -5.54 11.68
CA VAL A 35 27.00 -5.74 10.70
C VAL A 35 25.69 -6.12 11.41
N PHE A 36 25.76 -7.03 12.39
CA PHE A 36 24.59 -7.45 13.16
C PHE A 36 23.95 -6.29 13.94
N LEU A 37 24.76 -5.45 14.60
CA LEU A 37 24.28 -4.28 15.33
C LEU A 37 23.69 -3.22 14.40
N VAL A 38 24.33 -2.97 13.24
CA VAL A 38 23.78 -2.07 12.22
C VAL A 38 22.43 -2.59 11.72
N SER A 39 22.32 -3.89 11.42
CA SER A 39 21.04 -4.50 11.02
C SER A 39 19.96 -4.36 12.10
N LEU A 40 20.31 -4.55 13.38
CA LEU A 40 19.37 -4.34 14.49
C LEU A 40 18.94 -2.87 14.64
N MET A 41 19.81 -1.90 14.31
CA MET A 41 19.44 -0.48 14.33
C MET A 41 18.54 -0.09 13.16
N VAL A 42 18.69 -0.72 11.99
CA VAL A 42 17.87 -0.44 10.81
C VAL A 42 16.49 -1.13 10.90
N MET A 43 16.40 -2.28 11.55
CA MET A 43 15.15 -3.05 11.71
C MET A 43 13.94 -2.25 12.29
N PRO A 44 14.06 -1.44 13.36
CA PRO A 44 12.91 -0.67 13.84
C PRO A 44 12.46 0.39 12.84
N VAL A 45 13.39 0.96 12.06
CA VAL A 45 13.08 1.96 11.03
C VAL A 45 12.30 1.30 9.89
N THR A 46 12.74 0.14 9.42
CA THR A 46 12.05 -0.59 8.35
C THR A 46 10.69 -1.11 8.82
N LEU A 47 10.57 -1.63 10.05
CA LEU A 47 9.29 -2.03 10.64
C LEU A 47 8.34 -0.86 10.85
N PHE A 48 8.86 0.31 11.24
CA PHE A 48 8.07 1.52 11.40
C PHE A 48 7.46 1.97 10.07
N TYR A 49 8.27 2.07 9.01
CA TYR A 49 7.77 2.43 7.68
C TYR A 49 6.86 1.35 7.08
N ALA A 50 7.17 0.07 7.26
CA ALA A 50 6.35 -1.05 6.78
C ALA A 50 4.97 -1.10 7.44
N ASN A 51 4.82 -0.59 8.67
CA ASN A 51 3.55 -0.58 9.40
C ASN A 51 2.79 0.75 9.29
N GLN A 52 3.47 1.85 8.95
CA GLN A 52 2.84 3.18 8.83
C GLN A 52 2.33 3.50 7.42
N ILE A 53 2.99 3.00 6.38
CA ILE A 53 2.49 3.21 5.01
C ILE A 53 1.37 2.21 4.77
N GLN A 54 0.12 2.68 4.86
CA GLN A 54 -1.08 1.89 4.62
C GLN A 54 -1.83 2.34 3.36
N ALA A 55 -1.34 3.39 2.70
CA ALA A 55 -1.94 4.00 1.53
C ALA A 55 -0.86 4.70 0.69
N ILE A 56 -1.03 4.73 -0.62
CA ILE A 56 -0.22 5.55 -1.54
C ILE A 56 -1.06 6.76 -1.92
N PRO A 57 -0.55 8.00 -1.78
CA PRO A 57 -1.31 9.20 -2.17
C PRO A 57 -1.75 9.15 -3.64
N LEU A 58 -2.99 9.57 -3.92
CA LEU A 58 -3.62 9.50 -5.24
C LEU A 58 -2.72 10.05 -6.36
N GLU A 59 -2.15 11.22 -6.11
CA GLU A 59 -1.29 11.98 -7.03
C GLU A 59 -0.11 11.18 -7.60
N GLN A 60 0.33 10.13 -6.89
CA GLN A 60 1.44 9.29 -7.35
C GLN A 60 1.04 8.35 -8.49
N PHE A 61 -0.23 7.99 -8.62
CA PHE A 61 -0.72 7.06 -9.63
C PHE A 61 -1.83 7.63 -10.52
N LEU A 62 -2.49 8.72 -10.10
CA LEU A 62 -3.56 9.38 -10.83
C LEU A 62 -3.53 10.89 -10.54
N SER A 63 -3.36 11.70 -11.57
CA SER A 63 -3.20 13.16 -11.50
C SER A 63 -4.51 13.85 -11.86
N VAL A 64 -5.49 13.81 -10.96
CA VAL A 64 -6.81 14.43 -11.12
C VAL A 64 -7.22 15.11 -9.83
N HIS A 65 -7.89 16.26 -9.94
CA HIS A 65 -8.31 17.06 -8.78
C HIS A 65 -9.63 16.57 -8.17
N SER A 66 -10.49 15.96 -8.98
CA SER A 66 -11.81 15.50 -8.56
C SER A 66 -12.14 14.17 -9.21
N LEU A 67 -12.29 13.14 -8.39
CA LEU A 67 -12.64 11.79 -8.83
C LEU A 67 -14.14 11.61 -9.02
N ILE A 68 -14.91 12.06 -8.03
CA ILE A 68 -16.31 11.71 -7.84
C ILE A 68 -17.00 12.85 -7.10
N ASP A 69 -18.31 12.98 -7.29
CA ASP A 69 -19.18 13.86 -6.50
C ASP A 69 -20.00 13.04 -5.50
N GLU A 70 -20.83 13.71 -4.70
CA GLU A 70 -21.70 13.06 -3.71
C GLU A 70 -22.62 11.99 -4.34
N GLN A 71 -23.14 12.26 -5.54
CA GLN A 71 -24.01 11.32 -6.25
C GLN A 71 -23.24 10.08 -6.69
N GLY A 72 -22.03 10.25 -7.23
CA GLY A 72 -21.17 9.15 -7.59
C GLY A 72 -20.79 8.32 -6.36
N THR A 73 -20.49 8.96 -5.23
CA THR A 73 -20.19 8.26 -3.98
C THR A 73 -21.34 7.35 -3.55
N GLN A 74 -22.58 7.84 -3.64
CA GLN A 74 -23.76 7.02 -3.35
C GLN A 74 -23.84 5.80 -4.26
N LYS A 75 -23.73 5.98 -5.57
CA LYS A 75 -23.73 4.88 -6.55
C LYS A 75 -22.59 3.88 -6.30
N PHE A 76 -21.40 4.37 -5.93
CA PHE A 76 -20.27 3.51 -5.60
C PHE A 76 -20.54 2.70 -4.33
N SER A 77 -21.12 3.32 -3.31
CA SER A 77 -21.41 2.67 -2.03
C SER A 77 -22.47 1.56 -2.12
N GLU A 78 -23.28 1.58 -3.18
CA GLU A 78 -24.29 0.55 -3.48
C GLU A 78 -23.72 -0.67 -4.21
N LEU A 79 -22.44 -0.63 -4.60
CA LEU A 79 -21.81 -1.76 -5.28
C LEU A 79 -21.58 -2.93 -4.31
N GLU A 80 -21.97 -4.13 -4.74
CA GLU A 80 -21.79 -5.35 -3.97
C GLU A 80 -20.64 -6.19 -4.53
N LEU A 81 -19.71 -6.59 -3.66
CA LEU A 81 -18.64 -7.53 -3.98
C LEU A 81 -18.99 -8.90 -3.39
N SER A 82 -19.02 -9.94 -4.22
CA SER A 82 -19.22 -11.34 -3.79
C SER A 82 -17.95 -12.17 -3.98
N GLU A 83 -17.96 -13.45 -3.57
CA GLU A 83 -16.86 -14.39 -3.84
C GLU A 83 -16.57 -14.56 -5.33
N THR A 84 -17.54 -14.30 -6.21
CA THR A 84 -17.39 -14.40 -7.67
C THR A 84 -17.01 -13.06 -8.33
N GLY A 85 -16.66 -12.06 -7.51
CA GLY A 85 -16.35 -10.71 -7.94
C GLY A 85 -17.52 -9.73 -7.80
N LEU A 86 -17.37 -8.56 -8.42
CA LEU A 86 -18.29 -7.44 -8.37
C LEU A 86 -19.63 -7.82 -9.03
N GLN A 87 -20.71 -7.67 -8.28
CA GLN A 87 -22.08 -7.95 -8.72
C GLN A 87 -22.77 -6.65 -9.15
N ALA A 88 -22.28 -6.05 -10.22
CA ALA A 88 -22.87 -4.84 -10.77
C ALA A 88 -22.95 -4.91 -12.29
N SER A 89 -24.04 -4.39 -12.84
CA SER A 89 -24.18 -4.20 -14.29
C SER A 89 -23.39 -2.99 -14.75
N GLN A 90 -23.11 -2.93 -16.06
CA GLN A 90 -22.44 -1.78 -16.66
C GLN A 90 -23.16 -0.49 -16.31
N GLN A 91 -22.44 0.45 -15.69
CA GLN A 91 -22.98 1.74 -15.30
C GLN A 91 -21.89 2.79 -15.15
N THR A 92 -22.26 4.05 -15.36
CA THR A 92 -21.38 5.19 -15.07
C THR A 92 -21.68 5.71 -13.68
N ILE A 93 -20.66 5.69 -12.83
CA ILE A 93 -20.73 6.17 -11.45
C ILE A 93 -20.63 7.69 -11.47
N ALA A 94 -19.56 8.22 -12.06
CA ALA A 94 -19.34 9.65 -12.17
C ALA A 94 -18.59 10.02 -13.47
N VAL A 95 -18.83 11.25 -13.92
CA VAL A 95 -18.14 11.86 -15.05
C VAL A 95 -17.69 13.24 -14.63
N THR A 96 -16.39 13.47 -14.65
CA THR A 96 -15.79 14.80 -14.48
C THR A 96 -15.07 15.19 -15.77
N PRO A 97 -14.67 16.48 -15.92
CA PRO A 97 -13.86 16.89 -17.07
C PRO A 97 -12.52 16.15 -17.19
N GLU A 98 -12.00 15.62 -16.07
CA GLU A 98 -10.68 15.00 -16.00
C GLU A 98 -10.74 13.47 -16.02
N ILE A 99 -11.83 12.87 -15.53
CA ILE A 99 -11.92 11.42 -15.36
C ILE A 99 -13.33 10.86 -15.50
N LEU A 100 -13.42 9.66 -16.05
CA LEU A 100 -14.61 8.82 -16.05
C LEU A 100 -14.48 7.70 -15.00
N VAL A 101 -15.48 7.54 -14.14
CA VAL A 101 -15.54 6.44 -13.16
C VAL A 101 -16.76 5.59 -13.44
N GLY A 102 -16.59 4.28 -13.57
CA GLY A 102 -17.70 3.38 -13.89
C GLY A 102 -17.46 1.92 -13.57
N VAL A 103 -18.48 1.12 -13.82
CA VAL A 103 -18.48 -0.33 -13.74
C VAL A 103 -18.57 -0.89 -15.14
N SER A 104 -17.65 -1.79 -15.51
CA SER A 104 -17.59 -2.46 -16.81
C SER A 104 -17.77 -1.50 -17.99
N LEU A 105 -17.00 -0.41 -18.01
CA LEU A 105 -17.06 0.62 -19.04
C LEU A 105 -16.79 0.04 -20.44
N SER A 106 -17.56 0.48 -21.44
CA SER A 106 -17.34 0.04 -22.82
C SER A 106 -16.02 0.58 -23.38
N GLU A 107 -15.43 -0.13 -24.35
CA GLU A 107 -14.21 0.32 -25.04
C GLU A 107 -14.34 1.74 -25.61
N LYS A 108 -15.54 2.10 -26.10
CA LYS A 108 -15.84 3.43 -26.59
C LYS A 108 -15.71 4.49 -25.48
N GLN A 109 -16.33 4.24 -24.32
CA GLN A 109 -16.24 5.13 -23.16
C GLN A 109 -14.79 5.29 -22.67
N GLN A 110 -14.03 4.19 -22.64
CA GLN A 110 -12.61 4.18 -22.26
C GLN A 110 -11.76 4.99 -23.24
N SER A 111 -11.99 4.84 -24.55
CA SER A 111 -11.26 5.56 -25.60
C SER A 111 -11.61 7.05 -25.66
N ASP A 112 -12.88 7.39 -25.49
CA ASP A 112 -13.38 8.77 -25.58
C ASP A 112 -12.84 9.65 -24.44
N HIS A 113 -12.74 9.11 -23.21
CA HIS A 113 -12.20 9.84 -22.06
C HIS A 113 -10.68 9.76 -21.93
N GLY A 114 -10.06 8.62 -22.27
CA GLY A 114 -8.62 8.39 -22.15
C GLY A 114 -8.11 8.19 -20.72
N THR A 115 -8.68 8.91 -19.75
CA THR A 115 -8.44 8.77 -18.31
C THR A 115 -9.70 8.26 -17.60
N PHE A 116 -9.61 7.11 -16.93
CA PHE A 116 -10.76 6.47 -16.29
C PHE A 116 -10.38 5.54 -15.13
N ILE A 117 -11.37 5.26 -14.29
CA ILE A 117 -11.39 4.14 -13.34
C ILE A 117 -12.54 3.23 -13.74
N ASP A 118 -12.24 1.96 -14.00
CA ASP A 118 -13.22 0.95 -14.38
C ASP A 118 -13.23 -0.19 -13.35
N PHE A 119 -14.37 -0.41 -12.70
CA PHE A 119 -14.59 -1.54 -11.81
C PHE A 119 -15.18 -2.70 -12.63
N GLU A 120 -14.33 -3.63 -13.04
CA GLU A 120 -14.72 -4.84 -13.76
C GLU A 120 -15.16 -5.93 -12.78
N LYS A 121 -15.58 -7.09 -13.30
CA LYS A 121 -16.08 -8.18 -12.46
C LYS A 121 -15.04 -8.71 -11.47
N GLU A 122 -13.82 -8.96 -11.92
CA GLU A 122 -12.78 -9.63 -11.11
C GLU A 122 -11.67 -8.69 -10.63
N GLN A 123 -11.59 -7.52 -11.23
CA GLN A 123 -10.52 -6.56 -11.07
C GLN A 123 -11.03 -5.15 -11.28
N TRP A 124 -10.21 -4.17 -10.95
CA TRP A 124 -10.45 -2.78 -11.29
C TRP A 124 -9.21 -2.19 -11.95
N VAL A 125 -9.46 -1.24 -12.84
CA VAL A 125 -8.45 -0.67 -13.72
C VAL A 125 -8.43 0.83 -13.55
N ILE A 126 -7.23 1.37 -13.40
CA ILE A 126 -6.98 2.81 -13.56
C ILE A 126 -6.21 2.99 -14.85
N GLN A 127 -6.68 3.89 -15.71
CA GLN A 127 -5.91 4.35 -16.85
C GLN A 127 -5.84 5.87 -16.85
N GLN A 128 -4.67 6.41 -17.13
CA GLN A 128 -4.48 7.83 -17.39
C GLN A 128 -3.73 8.02 -18.70
N LYS A 129 -4.28 8.86 -19.57
CA LYS A 129 -3.62 9.29 -20.80
C LYS A 129 -3.12 10.72 -20.60
N ASP A 130 -1.81 10.89 -20.58
CA ASP A 130 -1.16 12.19 -20.49
C ASP A 130 -0.24 12.46 -21.69
N LYS A 131 0.47 13.60 -21.68
CA LYS A 131 1.40 13.96 -22.76
C LYS A 131 2.61 13.02 -22.87
N SER A 132 2.93 12.30 -21.79
CA SER A 132 4.08 11.37 -21.72
C SER A 132 3.72 9.94 -22.13
N GLY A 133 2.44 9.60 -22.19
CA GLY A 133 1.96 8.30 -22.67
C GLY A 133 0.67 7.85 -21.98
N ILE A 134 0.43 6.54 -22.02
CA ILE A 134 -0.67 5.90 -21.33
C ILE A 134 -0.09 5.13 -20.14
N ARG A 135 -0.52 5.47 -18.94
CA ARG A 135 -0.26 4.69 -17.72
C ARG A 135 -1.51 3.90 -17.39
N ARG A 136 -1.36 2.59 -17.19
CA ARG A 136 -2.46 1.69 -16.85
C ARG A 136 -2.06 0.79 -15.70
N TYR A 137 -2.92 0.70 -14.70
CA TYR A 137 -2.79 -0.17 -13.54
C TYR A 137 -4.01 -1.08 -13.48
N THR A 138 -3.78 -2.38 -13.34
CA THR A 138 -4.82 -3.39 -13.17
C THR A 138 -4.63 -4.04 -11.81
N MET A 139 -5.69 -4.05 -11.01
CA MET A 139 -5.64 -4.47 -9.61
C MET A 139 -6.78 -5.42 -9.31
N ASN A 140 -6.46 -6.55 -8.69
CA ASN A 140 -7.48 -7.46 -8.18
C ASN A 140 -8.12 -6.85 -6.94
N TYR A 141 -9.38 -7.20 -6.68
CA TYR A 141 -10.05 -6.83 -5.44
C TYR A 141 -9.35 -7.45 -4.24
N SER A 142 -9.07 -6.63 -3.23
CA SER A 142 -8.55 -7.13 -1.95
C SER A 142 -9.69 -7.70 -1.10
N PRO A 143 -9.40 -8.57 -0.10
CA PRO A 143 -10.41 -9.02 0.86
C PRO A 143 -11.04 -7.88 1.69
N SER A 144 -10.40 -6.70 1.74
CA SER A 144 -10.90 -5.51 2.43
C SER A 144 -11.67 -4.56 1.52
N PHE A 145 -11.87 -4.90 0.24
CA PHE A 145 -12.59 -4.05 -0.71
C PHE A 145 -14.08 -4.01 -0.39
N GLN A 146 -14.50 -2.95 0.31
CA GLN A 146 -15.85 -2.74 0.83
C GLN A 146 -16.40 -1.39 0.35
N PRO A 147 -17.13 -1.35 -0.78
CA PRO A 147 -17.66 -0.10 -1.34
C PRO A 147 -18.61 0.64 -0.40
N ASP A 148 -19.41 -0.09 0.37
CA ASP A 148 -20.37 0.41 1.36
C ASP A 148 -19.74 1.20 2.52
N SER A 149 -18.42 1.09 2.71
CA SER A 149 -17.66 1.89 3.67
C SER A 149 -17.46 3.34 3.23
N VAL A 150 -17.65 3.66 1.95
CA VAL A 150 -17.41 4.98 1.37
C VAL A 150 -18.66 5.85 1.48
N ARG A 151 -18.54 7.01 2.12
CA ARG A 151 -19.68 7.92 2.38
C ARG A 151 -19.51 9.31 1.78
N THR A 152 -18.27 9.75 1.56
CA THR A 152 -17.93 11.06 0.98
C THR A 152 -16.93 10.92 -0.18
N PRO A 153 -16.80 11.93 -1.07
CA PRO A 153 -15.75 11.95 -2.09
C PRO A 153 -14.33 11.78 -1.53
N GLU A 154 -14.04 12.35 -0.36
CA GLU A 154 -12.75 12.22 0.31
C GLU A 154 -12.53 10.81 0.88
N ASP A 155 -13.60 10.12 1.31
CA ASP A 155 -13.53 8.71 1.66
C ASP A 155 -13.22 7.85 0.44
N PHE A 156 -13.80 8.19 -0.72
CA PHE A 156 -13.56 7.47 -1.97
C PHE A 156 -12.10 7.57 -2.40
N GLN A 157 -11.52 8.78 -2.35
CA GLN A 157 -10.09 8.96 -2.60
C GLN A 157 -9.25 8.10 -1.65
N ARG A 158 -9.47 8.22 -0.34
CA ARG A 158 -8.72 7.45 0.67
C ARG A 158 -8.91 5.94 0.51
N PHE A 159 -10.09 5.50 0.03
CA PHE A 159 -10.37 4.11 -0.30
C PHE A 159 -9.47 3.64 -1.44
N LEU A 160 -9.39 4.37 -2.56
CA LEU A 160 -8.52 4.02 -3.68
C LEU A 160 -7.05 4.00 -3.30
N GLU A 161 -6.59 4.97 -2.50
CA GLU A 161 -5.20 5.05 -2.04
C GLU A 161 -4.78 3.80 -1.23
N ARG A 162 -5.68 3.29 -0.38
CA ARG A 162 -5.49 2.05 0.39
C ARG A 162 -5.54 0.81 -0.49
N GLU A 163 -6.53 0.70 -1.37
CA GLU A 163 -6.68 -0.46 -2.26
C GLU A 163 -5.55 -0.56 -3.28
N PHE A 164 -5.08 0.58 -3.80
CA PHE A 164 -3.89 0.64 -4.65
C PHE A 164 -2.65 0.14 -3.90
N TYR A 165 -2.44 0.62 -2.66
CA TYR A 165 -1.34 0.15 -1.82
C TYR A 165 -1.45 -1.35 -1.54
N ALA A 166 -2.63 -1.84 -1.16
CA ALA A 166 -2.85 -3.25 -0.84
C ALA A 166 -2.54 -4.17 -2.03
N SER A 167 -2.96 -3.78 -3.24
CA SER A 167 -2.70 -4.55 -4.47
C SER A 167 -1.22 -4.54 -4.88
N ASN A 168 -0.52 -3.42 -4.65
CA ASN A 168 0.86 -3.22 -5.07
C ASN A 168 1.91 -3.44 -3.96
N ARG A 169 1.48 -3.80 -2.74
CA ARG A 169 2.35 -3.99 -1.57
C ARG A 169 3.53 -4.94 -1.81
N PRO A 170 3.37 -6.11 -2.49
CA PRO A 170 4.50 -7.00 -2.76
C PRO A 170 5.59 -6.31 -3.58
N THR A 171 5.22 -5.53 -4.59
CA THR A 171 6.16 -4.81 -5.47
C THR A 171 6.81 -3.63 -4.76
N ILE A 172 6.05 -2.87 -3.96
CA ILE A 172 6.54 -1.69 -3.23
C ILE A 172 7.54 -2.08 -2.13
N SER A 173 7.35 -3.24 -1.49
CA SER A 173 8.24 -3.75 -0.44
C SER A 173 9.64 -4.10 -0.94
N PHE A 174 9.85 -4.22 -2.25
CA PHE A 174 11.18 -4.47 -2.86
C PHE A 174 11.88 -3.21 -3.36
N ILE A 175 11.18 -2.08 -3.49
CA ILE A 175 11.72 -0.82 -4.02
C ILE A 175 12.17 0.13 -2.89
N LEU A 176 11.66 -0.07 -1.66
CA LEU A 176 12.06 0.65 -0.45
C LEU A 176 13.18 -0.06 0.31
#